data_AF-A0A2V5WVQ3-F1
#
_entry.id   AF-A0A2V5WVQ3-F1
#
_cell.length_a   1.000
_cell.length_b   1.000
_cell.length_c   1.000
_cell.angle_alpha   90.00
_cell.angle_beta   90.00
_cell.angle_gamma   90.00
#
_symmetry.space_group_name_H-M   'P 1'
#
loop_
_entity.id
_entity.type
_entity.pdbx_description
1 polymer ?
#
loop_
_entity_poly.entity_id
_entity_poly.type
_entity_poly.pdbx_seq_one_letter_code
_entity_poly.pdbx_strand_id
1 'polypeptide(L)'
;MKMTLKNRTALVALLFALALSLVPKLNASGPFATNYSNASLTGVYGYSTGGELLGPSNPSNNTTNTPVNAVGVMWFDGLGTFKFHDTANVGGIIIHRGAADNPIVGTYIVNPDGTGTMQWFSNGGNHASAFAIVDGGRELRFENADSTAASRGVAKRQ
;
A
#
# COMPACT_ATOMS: atom_id res chain seq x y z
N MET A 1 -13.65 25.78 48.26
CA MET A 1 -13.33 26.50 47.00
C MET A 1 -14.20 25.92 45.88
N LYS A 2 -15.23 26.65 45.40
CA LYS A 2 -16.15 26.17 44.36
C LYS A 2 -15.48 26.31 42.98
N MET A 3 -15.18 25.19 42.33
CA MET A 3 -14.70 25.18 40.95
C MET A 3 -15.85 25.57 40.00
N THR A 4 -15.62 26.54 39.11
CA THR A 4 -16.59 27.00 38.11
C THR A 4 -16.73 25.99 36.96
N LEU A 5 -17.87 25.97 36.27
CA LEU A 5 -18.17 25.00 35.21
C LEU A 5 -17.15 25.01 34.05
N LYS A 6 -16.54 26.18 33.78
CA LYS A 6 -15.47 26.37 32.78
C LYS A 6 -14.15 25.69 33.18
N ASN A 7 -13.89 25.59 34.49
CA ASN A 7 -12.72 24.88 35.02
C ASN A 7 -12.93 23.36 34.99
N ARG A 8 -14.19 22.89 35.01
CA ARG A 8 -14.54 21.47 34.91
C ARG A 8 -14.38 20.94 33.49
N THR A 9 -14.76 21.71 32.46
CA THR A 9 -14.60 21.31 31.05
C THR A 9 -13.13 21.26 30.63
N ALA A 10 -12.30 22.21 31.08
CA ALA A 10 -10.87 22.18 30.84
C ALA A 10 -10.19 20.96 31.51
N LEU A 11 -10.62 20.59 32.71
CA LEU A 11 -10.09 19.42 33.44
C LEU A 11 -10.45 18.10 32.75
N VAL A 12 -11.69 17.97 32.24
CA VAL A 12 -12.15 16.77 31.51
C VAL A 12 -11.40 16.62 30.18
N ALA A 13 -11.17 17.72 29.45
CA ALA A 13 -10.39 17.69 28.22
C ALA A 13 -8.92 17.30 28.47
N LEU A 14 -8.32 17.77 29.57
CA LEU A 14 -6.96 17.40 29.95
C LEU A 14 -6.86 15.91 30.33
N LEU A 15 -7.84 15.39 31.08
CA LEU A 15 -7.90 13.98 31.47
C LEU A 15 -8.10 13.06 30.25
N PHE A 16 -8.89 13.48 29.27
CA PHE A 16 -9.04 12.73 28.01
C PHE A 16 -7.76 12.72 27.19
N ALA A 17 -7.11 13.89 27.02
CA ALA A 17 -5.83 13.97 26.29
C ALA A 17 -4.71 13.12 26.95
N LEU A 18 -4.70 13.05 28.29
CA LEU A 18 -3.78 12.20 29.05
C LEU A 18 -4.13 10.70 28.95
N ALA A 19 -5.42 10.36 28.83
CA ALA A 19 -5.85 8.97 28.65
C ALA A 19 -5.49 8.42 27.26
N LEU A 20 -5.49 9.26 26.21
CA LEU A 20 -5.06 8.85 24.87
C LEU A 20 -3.55 8.56 24.77
N SER A 21 -2.70 9.19 25.58
CA SER A 21 -1.26 8.89 25.61
C SER A 21 -0.91 7.63 26.41
N LEU A 22 -1.86 7.11 27.19
CA LEU A 22 -1.72 5.88 27.99
C LEU A 22 -2.31 4.63 27.31
N VAL A 23 -2.82 4.74 26.08
CA VAL A 23 -3.25 3.55 25.34
C VAL A 23 -2.00 2.69 25.07
N PRO A 24 -1.91 1.47 25.61
CA PRO A 24 -0.78 0.60 25.34
C PRO A 24 -0.71 0.40 23.82
N LYS A 25 0.40 0.81 23.21
CA LYS A 25 0.70 0.42 21.83
C LYS A 25 0.77 -1.10 21.84
N LEU A 26 -0.24 -1.75 21.26
CA LEU A 26 -0.29 -3.18 21.10
C LEU A 26 0.82 -3.55 20.10
N ASN A 27 2.05 -3.71 20.59
CA ASN A 27 3.11 -4.29 19.79
C ASN A 27 2.74 -5.76 19.64
N ALA A 28 2.39 -6.19 18.42
CA ALA A 28 2.26 -7.61 18.14
C ALA A 28 3.65 -8.23 18.30
N SER A 29 4.00 -8.65 19.51
CA SER A 29 5.27 -9.29 19.82
C SER A 29 5.18 -10.77 19.49
N GLY A 30 5.30 -11.10 18.20
CA GLY A 30 5.50 -12.46 17.72
C GLY A 30 6.96 -12.69 17.34
N PRO A 31 7.41 -13.95 17.18
CA PRO A 31 8.78 -14.27 16.76
C PRO A 31 9.18 -13.71 15.39
N PHE A 32 8.20 -13.25 14.60
CA PHE A 32 8.38 -12.64 13.28
C PHE A 32 8.22 -11.11 13.28
N ALA A 33 7.91 -10.50 14.42
CA ALA A 33 7.63 -9.07 14.49
C ALA A 33 8.92 -8.25 14.41
N THR A 34 9.03 -7.49 13.34
CA THR A 34 10.16 -6.60 13.00
C THR A 34 9.82 -5.13 13.32
N ASN A 35 8.69 -4.88 14.00
CA ASN A 35 8.14 -3.57 14.35
C ASN A 35 7.84 -2.68 13.14
N TYR A 36 7.53 -3.28 11.98
CA TYR A 36 7.05 -2.52 10.84
C TYR A 36 5.65 -1.96 11.08
N SER A 37 5.36 -0.84 10.42
CA SER A 37 4.06 -0.18 10.42
C SER A 37 3.92 0.67 9.16
N ASN A 38 2.78 1.36 8.96
CA ASN A 38 2.63 2.25 7.80
C ASN A 38 3.75 3.28 7.71
N ALA A 39 4.27 3.75 8.85
CA ALA A 39 5.37 4.70 8.93
C ALA A 39 6.70 4.17 8.37
N SER A 40 6.83 2.85 8.22
CA SER A 40 7.98 2.20 7.59
C SER A 40 8.02 2.42 6.08
N LEU A 41 6.91 2.82 5.46
CA LEU A 41 6.83 3.18 4.06
C LEU A 41 6.57 4.68 3.95
N THR A 42 7.63 5.45 3.68
CA THR A 42 7.53 6.89 3.44
C THR A 42 8.50 7.36 2.36
N GLY A 43 8.01 8.29 1.53
CA GLY A 43 8.78 8.90 0.44
C GLY A 43 8.51 8.29 -0.93
N VAL A 44 9.44 8.50 -1.84
CA VAL A 44 9.31 8.17 -3.27
C VAL A 44 10.04 6.87 -3.58
N TYR A 45 9.40 6.01 -4.36
CA TYR A 45 9.95 4.74 -4.82
C TYR A 45 9.81 4.66 -6.34
N GLY A 46 10.89 4.34 -7.04
CA GLY A 46 10.80 3.88 -8.42
C GLY A 46 10.41 2.41 -8.43
N TYR A 47 9.51 1.99 -9.30
CA TYR A 47 9.09 0.60 -9.38
C TYR A 47 9.02 0.05 -10.79
N SER A 48 9.09 -1.27 -10.88
CA SER A 48 8.79 -2.03 -12.08
C SER A 48 8.00 -3.29 -11.76
N THR A 49 7.17 -3.73 -12.70
CA THR A 49 6.41 -4.98 -12.61
C THR A 49 6.49 -5.76 -13.92
N GLY A 50 6.30 -7.07 -13.84
CA GLY A 50 6.22 -7.95 -14.98
C GLY A 50 5.42 -9.22 -14.69
N GLY A 51 4.68 -9.69 -15.67
CA GLY A 51 3.88 -10.90 -15.57
C GLY A 51 2.90 -11.04 -16.73
N GLU A 52 1.75 -11.64 -16.43
CA GLU A 52 0.73 -11.96 -17.42
C GLU A 52 -0.67 -11.65 -16.88
N LEU A 53 -1.51 -11.04 -17.72
CA LEU A 53 -2.96 -11.06 -17.53
C LEU A 53 -3.47 -12.43 -17.95
N LEU A 54 -4.21 -13.08 -17.05
CA LEU A 54 -4.71 -14.42 -17.29
C LEU A 54 -6.00 -14.34 -18.11
N GLY A 55 -6.05 -15.09 -19.21
CA GLY A 55 -7.29 -15.26 -19.96
C GLY A 55 -8.37 -15.97 -19.13
N PRO A 56 -9.65 -15.94 -19.56
CA PRO A 56 -10.70 -16.69 -18.88
C PRO A 56 -10.33 -18.17 -18.81
N SER A 57 -10.26 -18.72 -17.60
CA SER A 57 -9.87 -20.11 -17.35
C SER A 57 -10.83 -21.06 -18.05
N ASN A 58 -10.43 -21.63 -19.18
CA ASN A 58 -11.19 -22.68 -19.86
C ASN A 58 -10.34 -23.97 -19.92
N PRO A 59 -10.77 -25.07 -19.28
CA PRO A 59 -10.04 -26.34 -19.31
C PRO A 59 -9.87 -26.96 -20.71
N SER A 60 -10.57 -26.48 -21.75
CA SER A 60 -10.46 -27.01 -23.12
C SER A 60 -9.74 -26.11 -24.13
N ASN A 61 -9.24 -24.94 -23.73
CA ASN A 61 -8.67 -23.97 -24.68
C ASN A 61 -7.41 -23.36 -24.10
N ASN A 62 -6.31 -23.40 -24.87
CA ASN A 62 -5.11 -22.60 -24.64
C ASN A 62 -5.49 -21.13 -24.43
N THR A 63 -5.51 -20.66 -23.19
CA THR A 63 -5.70 -19.26 -22.85
C THR A 63 -4.45 -18.52 -23.28
N THR A 64 -4.56 -17.60 -24.25
CA THR A 64 -3.47 -16.68 -24.55
C THR A 64 -3.38 -15.69 -23.41
N ASN A 65 -2.57 -16.02 -22.42
CA ASN A 65 -2.14 -15.06 -21.41
C ASN A 65 -1.50 -13.86 -22.10
N THR A 66 -1.86 -12.66 -21.66
CA THR A 66 -1.38 -11.42 -22.26
C THR A 66 -0.23 -10.87 -21.43
N PRO A 67 0.99 -10.75 -21.97
CA PRO A 67 2.11 -10.19 -21.21
C PRO A 67 1.80 -8.78 -20.73
N VAL A 68 2.17 -8.50 -19.48
CA VAL A 68 2.06 -7.17 -18.88
C VAL A 68 3.37 -6.79 -18.20
N ASN A 69 3.79 -5.55 -18.42
CA ASN A 69 4.85 -4.92 -17.64
C ASN A 69 4.50 -3.46 -17.37
N ALA A 70 5.10 -2.91 -16.32
CA ALA A 70 4.94 -1.50 -15.99
C ALA A 70 6.21 -0.93 -15.34
N VAL A 71 6.42 0.37 -15.50
CA VAL A 71 7.46 1.13 -14.80
C VAL A 71 6.93 2.50 -14.41
N GLY A 72 7.19 2.91 -13.18
CA GLY A 72 6.68 4.17 -12.67
C GLY A 72 7.26 4.56 -11.32
N VAL A 73 6.52 5.42 -10.63
CA VAL A 73 6.85 5.95 -9.32
C VAL A 73 5.68 5.82 -8.37
N MET A 74 5.98 5.48 -7.11
CA MET A 74 5.03 5.40 -6.01
C MET A 74 5.46 6.34 -4.88
N TRP A 75 4.49 6.98 -4.24
CA TRP A 75 4.68 7.80 -3.06
C TRP A 75 3.91 7.21 -1.90
N PHE A 76 4.59 6.95 -0.79
CA PHE A 76 3.96 6.52 0.45
C PHE A 76 3.96 7.66 1.46
N ASP A 77 2.83 7.90 2.11
CA ASP A 77 2.66 8.98 3.09
C ASP A 77 3.10 8.59 4.51
N GLY A 78 3.35 7.32 4.78
CA GLY A 78 3.65 6.82 6.13
C GLY A 78 2.41 6.62 7.01
N LEU A 79 1.22 6.93 6.50
CA LEU A 79 -0.05 6.93 7.24
C LEU A 79 -1.05 5.91 6.68
N GLY A 80 -0.81 5.38 5.49
CA GLY A 80 -1.65 4.35 4.85
C GLY A 80 -2.22 4.76 3.51
N THR A 81 -1.82 5.91 2.96
CA THR A 81 -2.15 6.33 1.59
C THR A 81 -0.91 6.22 0.72
N PHE A 82 -1.07 5.67 -0.46
CA PHE A 82 -0.05 5.77 -1.48
C PHE A 82 -0.62 6.42 -2.74
N LYS A 83 0.27 7.00 -3.52
CA LYS A 83 -0.02 7.54 -4.84
C LYS A 83 0.90 6.89 -5.85
N PHE A 84 0.51 6.78 -7.10
CA PHE A 84 1.42 6.37 -8.15
C PHE A 84 1.00 6.92 -9.52
N HIS A 85 1.97 6.98 -10.41
CA HIS A 85 1.70 7.01 -11.84
C HIS A 85 2.75 6.18 -12.58
N ASP A 86 2.37 5.65 -13.73
CA ASP A 86 3.26 4.79 -14.50
C ASP A 86 2.91 4.71 -15.99
N THR A 87 3.78 3.99 -16.70
CA THR A 87 3.52 3.52 -18.06
C THR A 87 3.51 1.99 -18.02
N ALA A 88 2.43 1.40 -18.53
CA ALA A 88 2.25 -0.03 -18.68
C ALA A 88 2.24 -0.43 -20.15
N ASN A 89 2.79 -1.60 -20.45
CA ASN A 89 2.64 -2.28 -21.73
C ASN A 89 1.81 -3.54 -21.49
N VAL A 90 0.66 -3.64 -22.17
CA VAL A 90 -0.25 -4.79 -22.11
C VAL A 90 -0.37 -5.37 -23.51
N GLY A 91 0.26 -6.52 -23.74
CA GLY A 91 0.20 -7.21 -25.04
C GLY A 91 0.69 -6.36 -26.23
N GLY A 92 1.58 -5.40 -26.01
CA GLY A 92 2.06 -4.44 -27.01
C GLY A 92 1.36 -3.08 -27.00
N ILE A 93 0.28 -2.91 -26.22
CA ILE A 93 -0.45 -1.65 -26.10
C ILE A 93 0.10 -0.84 -24.92
N ILE A 94 0.49 0.41 -25.18
CA ILE A 94 0.98 1.33 -24.16
C ILE A 94 -0.18 2.06 -23.49
N ILE A 95 -0.19 2.05 -22.16
CA ILE A 95 -1.19 2.69 -21.30
C ILE A 95 -0.46 3.56 -20.28
N HIS A 96 -0.89 4.80 -20.11
CA HIS A 96 -0.43 5.67 -19.03
C HIS A 96 -1.45 5.67 -17.90
N ARG A 97 -1.04 5.31 -16.68
CA ARG A 97 -1.94 5.29 -15.52
C ARG A 97 -1.58 6.44 -14.59
N GLY A 98 -2.52 7.37 -14.42
CA GLY A 98 -2.28 8.62 -13.68
C GLY A 98 -1.27 9.54 -14.37
N ALA A 99 -0.96 10.66 -13.71
CA ALA A 99 0.07 11.61 -14.08
C ALA A 99 0.74 12.19 -12.82
N ALA A 100 1.84 12.94 -12.96
CA ALA A 100 2.53 13.54 -11.82
C ALA A 100 1.66 14.56 -11.05
N ASP A 101 0.80 15.28 -11.77
CA ASP A 101 -0.16 16.26 -11.25
C ASP A 101 -1.52 15.65 -10.89
N ASN A 102 -1.84 14.47 -11.45
CA ASN A 102 -3.05 13.71 -11.16
C ASN A 102 -2.75 12.21 -10.99
N PRO A 103 -2.07 11.81 -9.91
CA PRO A 103 -1.69 10.42 -9.69
C PRO A 103 -2.90 9.59 -9.26
N ILE A 104 -2.82 8.28 -9.50
CA ILE A 104 -3.77 7.34 -8.89
C ILE A 104 -3.51 7.30 -7.40
N VAL A 105 -4.59 7.27 -6.62
CA VAL A 105 -4.55 7.19 -5.15
C VAL A 105 -5.04 5.82 -4.71
N GLY A 106 -4.34 5.23 -3.75
CA GLY A 106 -4.71 3.98 -3.12
C GLY A 106 -4.39 3.98 -1.63
N THR A 107 -4.74 2.88 -0.96
CA THR A 107 -4.47 2.69 0.47
C THR A 107 -3.62 1.45 0.69
N TYR A 108 -2.85 1.44 1.78
CA TYR A 108 -2.05 0.29 2.17
C TYR A 108 -2.07 0.07 3.69
N ILE A 109 -1.82 -1.17 4.09
CA ILE A 109 -1.64 -1.58 5.48
C ILE A 109 -0.36 -2.39 5.57
N VAL A 110 0.49 -2.05 6.54
CA VAL A 110 1.71 -2.79 6.88
C VAL A 110 1.48 -3.57 8.16
N ASN A 111 1.69 -4.87 8.10
CA ASN A 111 1.69 -5.76 9.24
C ASN A 111 3.02 -5.66 10.01
N PRO A 112 3.03 -5.96 11.32
CA PRO A 112 4.24 -5.88 12.15
C PRO A 112 5.42 -6.76 11.72
N ASP A 113 5.18 -7.77 10.89
CA ASP A 113 6.21 -8.65 10.30
C ASP A 113 6.80 -8.12 8.98
N GLY A 114 6.28 -6.99 8.47
CA GLY A 114 6.72 -6.36 7.23
C GLY A 114 5.97 -6.80 5.99
N THR A 115 5.02 -7.73 6.12
CA THR A 115 4.07 -8.01 5.05
C THR A 115 2.98 -6.94 5.00
N GLY A 116 2.18 -6.93 3.95
CA GLY A 116 1.04 -6.04 3.88
C GLY A 116 0.25 -6.17 2.60
N THR A 117 -0.77 -5.33 2.48
CA THR A 117 -1.60 -5.24 1.29
C THR A 117 -1.77 -3.79 0.87
N MET A 118 -1.94 -3.58 -0.43
CA MET A 118 -2.30 -2.29 -1.02
C MET A 118 -3.46 -2.48 -1.99
N GLN A 119 -4.30 -1.45 -2.11
CA GLN A 119 -5.48 -1.47 -2.98
C GLN A 119 -5.70 -0.11 -3.63
N TRP A 120 -6.20 -0.10 -4.85
CA TRP A 120 -6.49 1.12 -5.60
C TRP A 120 -7.55 0.89 -6.66
N PHE A 121 -8.15 1.97 -7.15
CA PHE A 121 -9.07 1.94 -8.31
C PHE A 121 -8.37 2.54 -9.53
N SER A 122 -8.35 1.81 -10.63
CA SER A 122 -7.83 2.32 -11.90
C SER A 122 -8.44 1.58 -13.08
N ASN A 123 -8.55 2.25 -14.23
CA ASN A 123 -9.07 1.67 -15.47
C ASN A 123 -10.45 0.99 -15.31
N GLY A 124 -11.31 1.56 -14.46
CA GLY A 124 -12.67 1.04 -14.22
C GLY A 124 -12.75 -0.17 -13.26
N GLY A 125 -11.64 -0.60 -12.65
CA GLY A 125 -11.60 -1.76 -11.76
C GLY A 125 -10.86 -1.50 -10.43
N ASN A 126 -11.20 -2.32 -9.43
CA ASN A 126 -10.45 -2.42 -8.19
C ASN A 126 -9.28 -3.38 -8.38
N HIS A 127 -8.12 -3.01 -7.84
CA HIS A 127 -6.90 -3.79 -7.88
C HIS A 127 -6.37 -3.97 -6.46
N ALA A 128 -5.68 -5.08 -6.23
CA ALA A 128 -5.02 -5.35 -4.96
C ALA A 128 -3.66 -6.02 -5.17
N SER A 129 -2.70 -5.68 -4.32
CA SER A 129 -1.41 -6.36 -4.26
C SER A 129 -1.07 -6.74 -2.83
N ALA A 130 -0.45 -7.90 -2.66
CA ALA A 130 0.27 -8.26 -1.45
C ALA A 130 1.72 -7.83 -1.58
N PHE A 131 2.35 -7.43 -0.48
CA PHE A 131 3.76 -7.04 -0.48
C PHE A 131 4.50 -7.54 0.75
N ALA A 132 5.82 -7.56 0.62
CA ALA A 132 6.77 -7.68 1.71
C ALA A 132 7.77 -6.52 1.65
N ILE A 133 8.00 -5.88 2.79
CA ILE A 133 9.06 -4.91 3.00
C ILE A 133 10.37 -5.68 3.15
N VAL A 134 11.35 -5.31 2.33
CA VAL A 134 12.71 -5.86 2.39
C VAL A 134 13.71 -4.70 2.46
N ASP A 135 14.99 -5.05 2.63
CA ASP A 135 16.09 -4.07 2.74
C ASP A 135 15.82 -2.92 3.74
N GLY A 136 15.21 -3.25 4.88
CA GLY A 136 14.96 -2.29 5.95
C GLY A 136 13.98 -1.16 5.61
N GLY A 137 13.02 -1.39 4.70
CA GLY A 137 12.07 -0.36 4.26
C GLY A 137 12.48 0.35 2.97
N ARG A 138 13.67 0.07 2.42
CA ARG A 138 14.12 0.69 1.17
C ARG A 138 13.62 -0.01 -0.08
N GLU A 139 13.08 -1.21 0.06
CA GLU A 139 12.58 -1.99 -1.06
C GLU A 139 11.29 -2.73 -0.69
N LEU A 140 10.37 -2.78 -1.65
CA LEU A 140 9.17 -3.61 -1.59
C LEU A 140 9.27 -4.68 -2.65
N ARG A 141 8.90 -5.91 -2.29
CA ARG A 141 8.55 -6.98 -3.24
C ARG A 141 7.06 -7.17 -3.17
N PHE A 142 6.40 -7.22 -4.31
CA PHE A 142 4.94 -7.32 -4.34
C PHE A 142 4.47 -8.17 -5.50
N GLU A 143 3.27 -8.71 -5.36
CA GLU A 143 2.56 -9.46 -6.38
C GLU A 143 1.09 -9.08 -6.36
N ASN A 144 0.40 -9.34 -7.48
CA ASN A 144 -1.05 -9.12 -7.51
C ASN A 144 -1.73 -10.07 -6.53
N ALA A 145 -2.71 -9.53 -5.82
CA ALA A 145 -3.61 -10.26 -4.94
C ALA A 145 -5.04 -10.31 -5.49
N ASP A 146 -5.27 -9.82 -6.71
CA ASP A 146 -6.51 -10.01 -7.47
C ASP A 146 -6.40 -11.14 -8.50
N SER A 147 -7.54 -11.66 -8.96
CA SER A 147 -7.63 -12.90 -9.75
C SER A 147 -7.29 -12.75 -11.23
N THR A 148 -6.95 -11.56 -11.69
CA THR A 148 -6.89 -11.26 -13.13
C THR A 148 -5.48 -11.27 -13.70
N ALA A 149 -4.45 -11.37 -12.85
CA ALA A 149 -3.08 -11.26 -13.29
C ALA A 149 -2.09 -12.01 -12.38
N ALA A 150 -1.20 -12.79 -12.99
CA ALA A 150 -0.03 -13.35 -12.32
C ALA A 150 1.17 -12.42 -12.59
N SER A 151 1.51 -11.54 -11.65
CA SER A 151 2.64 -10.63 -11.83
C SER A 151 3.39 -10.39 -10.53
N ARG A 152 4.66 -9.98 -10.67
CA ARG A 152 5.53 -9.59 -9.58
C ARG A 152 6.15 -8.23 -9.86
N GLY A 153 6.47 -7.50 -8.81
CA GLY A 153 7.11 -6.21 -8.90
C GLY A 153 8.14 -5.96 -7.80
N VAL A 154 8.96 -4.95 -8.06
CA VAL A 154 9.88 -4.38 -7.09
C VAL A 154 9.71 -2.88 -7.07
N ALA A 155 9.67 -2.27 -5.88
CA ALA A 155 9.76 -0.82 -5.72
C ALA A 155 10.96 -0.49 -4.83
N LYS A 156 11.82 0.41 -5.28
CA LYS A 156 13.03 0.83 -4.56
C LYS A 156 12.97 2.32 -4.25
N ARG A 157 13.32 2.68 -3.02
CA ARG A 157 13.35 4.07 -2.57
C ARG A 157 14.36 4.86 -3.41
N GLN A 158 13.98 6.07 -3.82
CA GLN A 158 14.86 7.02 -4.51
C GLN A 158 15.84 7.71 -3.55
#